data_AF-A0A961WVQ5-F1
#
_entry.id   AF-A0A961WVQ5-F1
#
_cell.length_a   1.000
_cell.length_b   1.000
_cell.length_c   1.000
_cell.angle_alpha   90.00
_cell.angle_beta   90.00
_cell.angle_gamma   90.00
#
_symmetry.space_group_name_H-M   'P 1'
#
loop_
_entity.id
_entity.type
_entity.pdbx_description
1 polymer ?
#
loop_
_entity_poly.entity_id
_entity_poly.type
_entity_poly.pdbx_seq_one_letter_code
_entity_poly.pdbx_strand_id
1 'polypeptide(L)' 'QKWHLGERAGAGVNATVADWRAIVSQTDSPVIFPLPHPSWRNNAWIGRNPWFSNELLPELKKRIQAVLARSNPPDA' A
#
# COMPACT_ATOMS: atom_id res chain seq x y z
N GLN A 1 6.94 9.76 0.75
CA GLN A 1 7.16 8.40 1.32
C GLN A 1 8.21 8.40 2.42
N LYS A 2 9.41 8.98 2.22
CA LYS A 2 10.50 9.00 3.22
C LYS A 2 10.12 9.51 4.62
N TRP A 3 9.26 10.53 4.72
CA TRP A 3 8.80 11.06 6.02
C TRP A 3 8.09 10.00 6.89
N HIS A 4 7.20 9.19 6.31
CA HIS A 4 6.45 8.17 7.05
C HIS A 4 7.23 6.86 7.24
N LEU A 5 8.10 6.51 6.28
CA LEU A 5 8.75 5.21 6.24
C LEU A 5 10.15 5.20 6.89
N GLY A 6 10.82 6.35 6.99
CA GLY A 6 12.17 6.43 7.51
C GLY A 6 13.14 5.57 6.69
N GLU A 7 13.88 4.71 7.37
CA GLU A 7 14.86 3.78 6.77
C GLU A 7 14.21 2.71 5.86
N ARG A 8 12.90 2.48 6.01
CA ARG A 8 12.15 1.55 5.16
C ARG A 8 11.82 2.14 3.78
N ALA A 9 12.09 3.42 3.55
CA ALA A 9 11.95 4.01 2.23
C ALA A 9 13.13 3.59 1.34
N GLY A 10 12.85 2.92 0.23
CA GLY A 10 13.85 2.62 -0.78
C GLY A 10 14.37 3.87 -1.50
N ALA A 11 15.29 3.68 -2.45
CA ALA A 11 15.94 4.75 -3.21
C ALA A 11 14.99 5.62 -4.07
N GLY A 12 13.72 5.24 -4.19
CA GLY A 12 12.69 5.98 -4.90
C GLY A 12 11.32 5.30 -4.81
N VAL A 13 10.31 5.87 -5.48
CA VAL A 13 8.93 5.34 -5.43
C VAL A 13 8.85 3.90 -5.91
N ASN A 14 9.58 3.54 -6.97
CA ASN A 14 9.54 2.18 -7.52
C ASN A 14 10.06 1.15 -6.51
N ALA A 15 11.26 1.38 -5.97
CA ALA A 15 11.87 0.49 -4.99
C ALA A 15 11.02 0.41 -3.71
N THR A 16 10.51 1.55 -3.24
CA THR A 16 9.68 1.59 -2.02
C THR A 16 8.36 0.85 -2.19
N VAL A 17 7.65 1.04 -3.31
CA VAL A 17 6.36 0.39 -3.54
C VAL A 17 6.55 -1.10 -3.87
N ALA A 18 7.64 -1.47 -4.54
CA ALA A 18 7.95 -2.88 -4.81
C ALA A 18 8.18 -3.67 -3.52
N ASP A 19 8.76 -3.04 -2.49
CA ASP A 19 9.04 -3.66 -1.19
C ASP A 19 7.84 -3.62 -0.21
N TRP A 20 6.62 -3.42 -0.71
CA TRP A 20 5.44 -3.22 0.12
C TRP A 20 5.19 -4.34 1.13
N ARG A 21 5.53 -5.59 0.80
CA ARG A 21 5.34 -6.74 1.71
C ARG A 21 6.21 -6.64 2.95
N ALA A 22 7.50 -6.31 2.76
CA ALA A 22 8.42 -6.14 3.88
C ALA A 22 7.96 -4.96 4.75
N ILE A 23 7.61 -3.83 4.13
CA ILE A 23 7.12 -2.65 4.83
C ILE A 23 5.87 -2.99 5.67
N VAL A 24 4.89 -3.69 5.08
CA VAL A 24 3.66 -4.11 5.78
C VAL A 24 3.98 -5.03 6.95
N SER A 25 4.87 -6.02 6.78
CA SER A 25 5.27 -6.94 7.87
C SER A 25 6.05 -6.29 9.00
N GLN A 26 6.64 -5.11 8.76
CA GLN A 26 7.43 -4.34 9.73
C GLN A 26 6.62 -3.18 10.33
N THR A 27 5.30 -3.15 10.12
CA THR A 27 4.40 -2.13 10.65
C THR A 27 3.19 -2.79 11.27
N ASP A 28 2.85 -2.44 12.51
CA ASP A 28 1.73 -3.04 13.24
C ASP A 28 0.60 -2.06 13.59
N SER A 29 0.92 -0.85 14.08
CA SER A 29 -0.10 0.14 14.45
C SER A 29 0.41 1.58 14.28
N PRO A 30 0.07 2.26 13.18
CA PRO A 30 -0.70 1.77 12.04
C PRO A 30 0.16 0.88 11.11
N VAL A 31 -0.51 0.00 10.37
CA VAL A 31 0.13 -0.71 9.25
C VAL A 31 0.18 0.20 8.03
N ILE A 32 1.35 0.27 7.40
CA ILE A 32 1.63 1.22 6.32
C ILE A 32 1.73 0.48 4.98
N PHE A 33 0.95 0.94 4.00
CA PHE A 33 1.09 0.53 2.61
C PHE A 33 1.72 1.68 1.80
N PRO A 34 2.90 1.47 1.17
CA PRO A 34 3.45 2.46 0.26
C PRO A 34 2.66 2.47 -1.04
N LEU A 35 2.17 3.64 -1.46
CA LEU A 35 1.45 3.81 -2.72
C LEU A 35 2.13 4.87 -3.61
N PRO A 36 2.11 4.70 -4.94
CA PRO A 36 2.46 5.79 -5.86
C PRO A 36 1.39 6.89 -5.77
N HIS A 37 1.75 8.11 -6.16
CA HIS A 37 0.79 9.22 -6.21
C HIS A 37 -0.36 8.92 -7.20
N PRO A 38 -1.63 9.25 -6.89
CA PRO A 38 -2.77 8.98 -7.79
C PRO A 38 -2.86 9.95 -8.99
N SER A 39 -1.73 10.37 -9.56
CA SER A 39 -1.70 11.22 -10.76
C SER A 39 -1.68 10.36 -12.01
N TRP A 40 -2.31 10.84 -13.09
CA TRP A 40 -2.26 10.23 -14.43
C TRP A 40 -0.82 9.96 -14.92
N ARG A 41 0.16 10.73 -14.41
CA ARG A 41 1.59 10.53 -14.70
C ARG A 41 2.09 9.13 -14.30
N ASN A 42 1.41 8.46 -13.39
CA ASN A 42 1.76 7.11 -12.95
C ASN A 42 1.10 5.99 -13.77
N ASN A 43 0.26 6.29 -14.76
CA ASN A 43 -0.38 5.25 -15.59
C ASN A 43 0.65 4.37 -16.31
N ALA A 44 1.70 4.98 -16.89
CA ALA A 44 2.79 4.24 -17.52
C ALA A 44 3.63 3.43 -16.52
N TRP A 45 3.69 3.88 -15.26
CA TRP A 45 4.34 3.11 -14.20
C TRP A 45 3.48 1.90 -13.79
N ILE A 46 2.17 2.08 -13.64
CA ILE A 46 1.22 0.99 -13.33
C ILE A 46 1.23 -0.07 -14.44
N GLY A 47 1.21 0.35 -15.71
CA GLY A 47 1.29 -0.58 -16.85
C GLY A 47 2.58 -1.41 -16.88
N ARG A 48 3.70 -0.87 -16.38
CA ARG A 48 4.99 -1.57 -16.27
C ARG A 48 5.11 -2.43 -15.00
N ASN A 49 4.22 -2.24 -14.03
CA ASN A 49 4.25 -2.91 -12.72
C ASN A 49 2.90 -3.58 -12.44
N PRO A 50 2.53 -4.65 -13.19
CA PRO A 50 1.21 -5.28 -13.08
C PRO A 50 0.93 -5.86 -11.69
N TRP A 51 1.98 -6.21 -10.94
CA TRP A 51 1.89 -6.64 -9.53
C TRP A 51 1.24 -5.59 -8.63
N PHE A 52 1.33 -4.29 -8.95
CA PHE A 52 0.68 -3.25 -8.16
C PHE A 52 -0.84 -3.45 -8.14
N SER A 53 -1.43 -3.64 -9.31
CA SER A 53 -2.88 -3.84 -9.47
C SER A 53 -3.33 -5.24 -9.10
N ASN A 54 -2.50 -6.25 -9.35
CA ASN A 54 -2.88 -7.66 -9.17
C ASN A 54 -2.60 -8.20 -7.78
N GLU A 55 -1.72 -7.55 -6.99
CA GLU A 55 -1.29 -8.06 -5.68
C GLU A 55 -1.46 -7.01 -4.58
N LEU A 56 -0.83 -5.84 -4.72
CA LEU A 56 -0.84 -4.81 -3.66
C LEU A 56 -2.25 -4.27 -3.46
N LEU A 57 -2.94 -3.85 -4.52
CA LEU A 57 -4.28 -3.28 -4.41
C LEU A 57 -5.32 -4.24 -3.82
N PRO A 58 -5.40 -5.53 -4.22
CA PRO A 58 -6.29 -6.50 -3.58
C PRO A 58 -6.03 -6.66 -2.09
N GLU A 59 -4.77 -6.75 -1.66
CA GLU A 59 -4.43 -6.90 -0.24
C GLU A 59 -4.81 -5.65 0.57
N LEU A 60 -4.54 -4.47 0.03
CA LEU A 60 -4.95 -3.21 0.64
C LEU A 60 -6.49 -3.12 0.79
N LYS A 61 -7.23 -3.49 -0.27
CA LYS A 61 -8.71 -3.49 -0.23
C LYS A 61 -9.25 -4.44 0.84
N LYS A 62 -8.69 -5.65 0.94
CA LYS A 62 -9.05 -6.63 1.97
C LYS A 62 -8.83 -6.07 3.38
N ARG A 63 -7.69 -5.41 3.60
CA ARG A 63 -7.36 -4.76 4.88
C ARG A 63 -8.35 -3.65 5.24
N ILE A 64 -8.67 -2.78 4.28
CA ILE A 64 -9.65 -1.70 4.47
C ILE A 64 -11.02 -2.27 4.80
N GLN A 65 -11.49 -3.30 4.08
CA GLN A 65 -12.76 -3.95 4.35
C GLN A 65 -12.83 -4.54 5.77
N ALA A 66 -11.76 -5.19 6.23
CA ALA A 66 -11.70 -5.73 7.59
C ALA A 66 -11.80 -4.62 8.66
N VAL A 67 -11.15 -3.49 8.44
CA VAL A 67 -11.23 -2.32 9.35
C VAL A 67 -12.64 -1.74 9.35
N LEU A 68 -13.23 -1.53 8.17
CA LEU A 68 -14.59 -0.98 8.05
C LEU A 68 -15.64 -1.89 8.67
N ALA A 69 -15.53 -3.21 8.50
CA ALA A 69 -16.45 -4.18 9.11
C ALA A 69 -16.36 -4.18 10.64
N ARG A 70 -15.16 -3.97 11.21
CA ARG A 70 -14.99 -3.79 12.66
C ARG A 70 -15.62 -2.47 13.15
N SER A 71 -15.57 -1.43 12.34
CA SER A 71 -16.12 -0.11 12.67
C SER A 71 -17.65 -0.03 12.49
N ASN A 72 -18.24 -0.89 11.67
CA ASN A 72 -19.68 -0.93 11.39
C ASN A 72 -20.16 -2.39 11.49
N PRO A 73 -20.49 -2.90 12.69
CA PRO A 73 -20.95 -4.27 12.85
C PRO A 73 -22.28 -4.45 12.09
N PRO A 74 -22.52 -5.61 11.46
CA PRO A 74 -23.74 -5.87 10.69
C PRO A 74 -25.03 -5.87 11.54
N ASP A 75 -24.92 -5.79 12.87
CA ASP A 75 -26.03 -5.78 13.83
C ASP A 75 -26.18 -4.45 14.62
N ALA A 76 -25.56 -3.36 14.15
CA ALA A 76 -25.69 -2.01 14.75
C ALA A 76 -26.77 -1.16 14.07
#